data_AF-A0A3S2TLA4-F1
#
_entry.id   AF-A0A3S2TLA4-F1
#
_cell.length_a   1.000
_cell.length_b   1.000
_cell.length_c   1.000
_cell.angle_alpha   90.00
_cell.angle_beta   90.00
_cell.angle_gamma   90.00
#
_symmetry.space_group_name_H-M   'P 1'
#
loop_
_entity.id
_entity.type
_entity.pdbx_description
1 polymer ?
#
loop_
_entity_poly.entity_id
_entity_poly.type
_entity_poly.pdbx_seq_one_letter_code
_entity_poly.pdbx_strand_id
1 'polypeptide(L)'
;MNDLKINTREAKQFVGNAAETILNSALKFGLVFEYSCKTGQCGVCKTKVISGTIAELQTQLALTEHDRAENKILTCCCAPSSDLLIDAEDLGALHGIDIKTLPCRIKHITRFSDELIGVTLRLPPTAHFKFLEGQYIDIIGPNSIRRSYSVASTAEQNDIVLFIKRFENGKMSNYWFNQAKENDLLRMEGPKGTFFLRDSKQDLVFLATGTGIAPIISILSGLDNDPDFVQSGPISLYWGNRFPEEFFWTHSFKKLQVNVNYVLSRKADNWPHHTGYVQDVALASDHNMAKSAVYACGSNIMIQSAKERFLASGLAENKFYSDAFVQSY
;
A
#
# COMPACT_ATOMS: atom_id res chain seq x y z
N MET A 1 -33.40 0.29 9.08
CA MET A 1 -32.52 -0.75 8.50
C MET A 1 -32.17 -1.68 9.63
N ASN A 2 -32.32 -2.99 9.44
CA ASN A 2 -32.01 -3.95 10.50
C ASN A 2 -30.49 -4.07 10.63
N ASP A 3 -29.99 -3.84 11.84
CA ASP A 3 -28.60 -4.08 12.21
C ASP A 3 -28.33 -5.59 12.18
N LEU A 4 -27.25 -5.98 11.50
CA LEU A 4 -26.82 -7.37 11.35
C LEU A 4 -25.50 -7.59 12.07
N LYS A 5 -25.37 -8.70 12.78
CA LYS A 5 -24.16 -9.02 13.55
C LYS A 5 -23.12 -9.63 12.63
N ILE A 6 -21.90 -9.11 12.68
CA ILE A 6 -20.75 -9.68 11.97
C ILE A 6 -19.72 -10.11 13.01
N ASN A 7 -19.37 -11.39 12.99
CA ASN A 7 -18.36 -11.99 13.83
C ASN A 7 -17.13 -12.36 13.00
N THR A 8 -15.96 -12.28 13.62
CA THR A 8 -14.70 -12.79 13.07
C THR A 8 -14.33 -14.11 13.75
N ARG A 9 -13.43 -14.89 13.14
CA ARG A 9 -12.86 -16.08 13.81
C ARG A 9 -12.16 -15.77 15.12
N GLU A 10 -11.65 -14.56 15.28
CA GLU A 10 -10.97 -14.09 16.49
C GLU A 10 -11.94 -13.59 17.58
N ALA A 11 -13.23 -13.92 17.46
CA ALA A 11 -14.29 -13.52 18.38
C ALA A 11 -14.46 -11.99 18.52
N LYS A 12 -14.01 -11.20 17.53
CA LYS A 12 -14.41 -9.79 17.40
C LYS A 12 -15.81 -9.71 16.82
N GLN A 13 -16.63 -8.81 17.35
CA GLN A 13 -18.00 -8.58 16.90
C GLN A 13 -18.21 -7.09 16.58
N PHE A 14 -18.91 -6.82 15.49
CA PHE A 14 -19.36 -5.48 15.11
C PHE A 14 -20.71 -5.56 14.39
N VAL A 15 -21.32 -4.40 14.17
CA VAL A 15 -22.62 -4.29 13.51
C VAL A 15 -22.44 -3.75 12.10
N GLY A 16 -23.04 -4.43 11.13
CA GLY A 16 -23.18 -3.95 9.76
C GLY A 16 -24.64 -3.69 9.40
N ASN A 17 -24.85 -3.04 8.25
CA ASN A 17 -26.17 -2.84 7.68
C ASN A 17 -26.12 -3.08 6.16
N ALA A 18 -27.28 -3.27 5.55
CA ALA A 18 -27.39 -3.63 4.13
C ALA A 18 -26.92 -2.53 3.15
N ALA A 19 -26.74 -1.28 3.59
CA ALA A 19 -26.33 -0.16 2.74
C ALA A 19 -24.83 0.16 2.82
N GLU A 20 -24.10 -0.48 3.74
CA GLU A 20 -22.70 -0.20 3.99
C GLU A 20 -21.83 -1.45 3.82
N THR A 21 -20.63 -1.25 3.27
CA THR A 21 -19.68 -2.34 3.09
C THR A 21 -19.21 -2.87 4.44
N ILE A 22 -18.96 -4.18 4.52
CA ILE A 22 -18.41 -4.86 5.70
C ILE A 22 -17.14 -4.15 6.18
N LEU A 23 -16.26 -3.73 5.25
CA LEU A 23 -15.04 -2.99 5.56
C LEU A 23 -15.34 -1.65 6.26
N ASN A 24 -16.28 -0.86 5.75
CA ASN A 24 -16.60 0.43 6.35
C ASN A 24 -17.28 0.28 7.71
N SER A 25 -18.15 -0.71 7.87
CA SER A 25 -18.75 -1.05 9.17
C SER A 25 -17.68 -1.46 10.19
N ALA A 26 -16.69 -2.27 9.80
CA ALA A 26 -15.57 -2.63 10.66
C ALA A 26 -14.74 -1.40 11.09
N LEU A 27 -14.37 -0.54 10.13
CA LEU A 27 -13.59 0.68 10.41
C LEU A 27 -14.32 1.64 11.36
N LYS A 28 -15.64 1.80 11.23
CA LYS A 28 -16.45 2.61 12.15
C LYS A 28 -16.47 2.07 13.58
N PHE A 29 -16.34 0.75 13.72
CA PHE A 29 -16.26 0.07 15.02
C PHE A 29 -14.83 0.01 15.57
N GLY A 30 -13.86 0.59 14.87
CA GLY A 30 -12.45 0.58 15.26
C GLY A 30 -11.71 -0.71 14.92
N LEU A 31 -12.34 -1.65 14.20
CA LEU A 31 -11.68 -2.85 13.69
C LEU A 31 -11.03 -2.54 12.34
N VAL A 32 -9.82 -3.05 12.12
CA VAL A 32 -9.05 -2.76 10.91
C VAL A 32 -8.69 -4.06 10.19
N PHE A 33 -9.42 -4.37 9.13
CA PHE A 33 -9.08 -5.47 8.21
C PHE A 33 -8.15 -4.97 7.10
N GLU A 34 -7.49 -5.88 6.39
CA GLU A 34 -6.66 -5.53 5.25
C GLU A 34 -7.45 -4.80 4.16
N TYR A 35 -6.90 -3.71 3.63
CA TYR A 35 -7.43 -3.00 2.46
C TYR A 35 -6.37 -2.13 1.78
N SER A 36 -6.59 -1.85 0.48
CA SER A 36 -5.84 -0.85 -0.28
C SER A 36 -6.81 0.04 -1.07
N CYS A 37 -7.33 -0.41 -2.21
CA CYS A 37 -8.07 0.47 -3.14
C CYS A 37 -9.53 0.84 -2.77
N LYS A 38 -10.19 0.05 -1.90
CA LYS A 38 -11.63 0.15 -1.55
C LYS A 38 -12.64 0.14 -2.73
N THR A 39 -12.21 -0.27 -3.93
CA THR A 39 -13.01 -0.26 -5.17
C THR A 39 -13.08 -1.64 -5.84
N GLY A 40 -12.76 -2.70 -5.10
CA GLY A 40 -12.80 -4.08 -5.61
C GLY A 40 -11.66 -4.49 -6.56
N GLN A 41 -10.75 -3.58 -6.93
CA GLN A 41 -9.73 -3.83 -7.96
C GLN A 41 -8.44 -4.53 -7.48
N CYS A 42 -8.06 -4.36 -6.21
CA CYS A 42 -6.76 -4.83 -5.71
C CYS A 42 -6.78 -6.23 -5.07
N GLY A 43 -7.94 -6.69 -4.60
CA GLY A 43 -8.07 -7.98 -3.90
C GLY A 43 -7.47 -8.05 -2.49
N VAL A 44 -6.91 -6.97 -1.94
CA VAL A 44 -6.28 -6.95 -0.60
C VAL A 44 -7.29 -7.23 0.52
N CYS A 45 -8.53 -6.76 0.40
CA CYS A 45 -9.54 -6.95 1.43
C CYS A 45 -10.32 -8.28 1.31
N LYS A 46 -9.69 -9.28 0.70
CA LYS A 46 -10.28 -10.60 0.49
C LYS A 46 -10.38 -11.34 1.82
N THR A 47 -11.53 -11.93 2.10
CA THR A 47 -11.77 -12.79 3.28
C THR A 47 -12.73 -13.91 2.91
N LYS A 48 -12.81 -14.95 3.74
CA LYS A 48 -13.76 -16.05 3.59
C LYS A 48 -15.01 -15.83 4.44
N VAL A 49 -16.19 -16.04 3.86
CA VAL A 49 -17.44 -16.19 4.61
C VAL A 49 -17.53 -17.61 5.12
N ILE A 50 -17.62 -17.78 6.44
CA ILE A 50 -17.74 -19.07 7.11
C ILE A 50 -19.23 -19.43 7.29
N SER A 51 -20.06 -18.45 7.64
CA SER A 51 -21.51 -18.62 7.71
C SER A 51 -22.23 -17.30 7.42
N GLY A 52 -23.46 -17.42 6.92
CA GLY A 52 -24.32 -16.29 6.57
C GLY A 52 -24.25 -15.91 5.10
N THR A 53 -24.91 -14.80 4.75
CA THR A 53 -25.10 -14.35 3.37
C THR A 53 -24.78 -12.87 3.22
N ILE A 54 -24.31 -12.51 2.04
CA ILE A 54 -23.90 -11.14 1.69
C ILE A 54 -24.72 -10.62 0.50
N ALA A 55 -24.79 -9.31 0.39
CA ALA A 55 -25.22 -8.60 -0.80
C ALA A 55 -24.01 -7.88 -1.41
N GLU A 56 -23.88 -7.96 -2.73
CA GLU A 56 -22.86 -7.21 -3.45
C GLU A 56 -23.35 -5.77 -3.67
N LEU A 57 -22.62 -4.78 -3.12
CA LEU A 57 -22.88 -3.35 -3.32
C LEU A 57 -22.18 -2.79 -4.56
N GLN A 58 -21.09 -3.45 -4.99
CA GLN A 58 -20.33 -3.11 -6.19
C GLN A 58 -19.53 -4.32 -6.69
N THR A 59 -19.15 -4.29 -7.97
CA THR A 59 -18.46 -5.41 -8.62
C THR A 59 -17.13 -5.77 -7.95
N GLN A 60 -16.98 -7.04 -7.62
CA GLN A 60 -15.76 -7.61 -7.03
C GLN A 60 -14.71 -7.97 -8.10
N LEU A 61 -14.09 -6.96 -8.72
CA LEU A 61 -13.23 -7.12 -9.89
C LEU A 61 -12.00 -8.03 -9.67
N ALA A 62 -11.42 -8.03 -8.48
CA ALA A 62 -10.26 -8.85 -8.14
C ALA A 62 -10.62 -10.25 -7.60
N LEU A 63 -11.90 -10.61 -7.57
CA LEU A 63 -12.36 -11.90 -7.07
C LEU A 63 -12.48 -12.89 -8.24
N THR A 64 -11.70 -13.97 -8.19
CA THR A 64 -11.71 -15.01 -9.22
C THR A 64 -12.86 -16.00 -9.03
N GLU A 65 -13.16 -16.81 -10.04
CA GLU A 65 -14.15 -17.89 -9.90
C GLU A 65 -13.73 -18.94 -8.86
N HIS A 66 -12.42 -19.21 -8.75
CA HIS A 66 -11.90 -20.09 -7.70
C HIS A 66 -12.14 -19.49 -6.31
N ASP A 67 -11.89 -18.19 -6.12
CA ASP A 67 -12.20 -17.51 -4.86
C ASP A 67 -13.69 -17.60 -4.49
N ARG A 68 -14.58 -17.42 -5.48
CA ARG A 68 -16.03 -17.56 -5.28
C ARG A 68 -16.42 -18.97 -4.86
N ALA A 69 -15.84 -20.00 -5.51
CA ALA A 69 -16.05 -21.40 -5.14
C ALA A 69 -15.58 -21.71 -3.70
N GLU A 70 -14.59 -20.98 -3.19
CA GLU A 70 -14.11 -21.10 -1.80
C GLU A 70 -14.87 -20.23 -0.79
N ASN A 71 -15.98 -19.60 -1.19
CA ASN A 71 -16.78 -18.65 -0.40
C ASN A 71 -15.97 -17.41 0.04
N LYS A 72 -15.01 -16.97 -0.77
CA LYS A 72 -14.29 -15.70 -0.52
C LYS A 72 -15.07 -14.51 -1.08
N ILE A 73 -14.88 -13.36 -0.44
CA ILE A 73 -15.48 -12.07 -0.79
C ILE A 73 -14.46 -10.96 -0.63
N LEU A 74 -14.73 -9.79 -1.21
CA LEU A 74 -14.02 -8.54 -0.93
C LEU A 74 -14.86 -7.71 0.06
N THR A 75 -14.37 -7.49 1.28
CA THR A 75 -15.13 -6.77 2.32
C THR A 75 -15.46 -5.33 1.96
N CYS A 76 -14.73 -4.73 1.00
CA CYS A 76 -15.01 -3.39 0.49
C CYS A 76 -16.15 -3.34 -0.55
N CYS A 77 -16.65 -4.50 -0.99
CA CYS A 77 -17.66 -4.59 -2.05
C CYS A 77 -18.98 -5.18 -1.58
N CYS A 78 -19.00 -5.78 -0.39
CA CYS A 78 -20.15 -6.55 0.10
C CYS A 78 -20.71 -5.95 1.38
N ALA A 79 -22.02 -6.04 1.56
CA ALA A 79 -22.75 -5.78 2.81
C ALA A 79 -23.31 -7.10 3.38
N PRO A 80 -23.57 -7.20 4.69
CA PRO A 80 -24.28 -8.35 5.24
C PRO A 80 -25.75 -8.38 4.75
N SER A 81 -26.27 -9.58 4.46
CA SER A 81 -27.70 -9.86 4.24
C SER A 81 -28.31 -10.76 5.32
N SER A 82 -27.47 -11.36 6.14
CA SER A 82 -27.81 -12.02 7.40
C SER A 82 -26.70 -11.74 8.42
N ASP A 83 -26.84 -12.28 9.64
CA ASP A 83 -25.70 -12.39 10.54
C ASP A 83 -24.57 -13.19 9.86
N LEU A 84 -23.32 -12.76 10.08
CA LEU A 84 -22.13 -13.29 9.42
C LEU A 84 -21.10 -13.82 10.42
N LEU A 85 -20.36 -14.82 9.96
CA LEU A 85 -19.05 -15.20 10.50
C LEU A 85 -18.03 -15.16 9.36
N ILE A 86 -16.96 -14.37 9.50
CA ILE A 86 -15.92 -14.20 8.48
C ILE A 86 -14.53 -14.53 9.02
N ASP A 87 -13.64 -14.94 8.10
CA ASP A 87 -12.23 -15.25 8.36
C ASP A 87 -11.37 -13.99 8.15
N ALA A 88 -11.66 -12.94 8.92
CA ALA A 88 -10.94 -11.67 8.86
C ALA A 88 -10.18 -11.46 10.17
N GLU A 89 -8.92 -11.04 10.06
CA GLU A 89 -8.02 -10.73 11.18
C GLU A 89 -8.00 -9.22 11.43
N ASP A 90 -8.10 -8.83 12.69
CA ASP A 90 -8.02 -7.43 13.11
C ASP A 90 -6.55 -7.00 13.27
N LEU A 91 -6.15 -6.00 12.50
CA LEU A 91 -4.80 -5.44 12.52
C LEU A 91 -4.62 -4.49 13.70
N GLY A 92 -4.47 -5.06 14.90
CA GLY A 92 -4.34 -4.33 16.16
C GLY A 92 -3.22 -3.27 16.19
N ALA A 93 -2.17 -3.45 15.38
CA ALA A 93 -1.08 -2.46 15.24
C ALA A 93 -1.56 -1.08 14.74
N LEU A 94 -2.70 -1.04 14.04
CA LEU A 94 -3.31 0.19 13.54
C LEU A 94 -4.27 0.85 14.54
N HIS A 95 -4.53 0.22 15.69
CA HIS A 95 -5.41 0.80 16.71
C HIS A 95 -4.78 2.06 17.33
N GLY A 96 -5.62 3.05 17.65
CA GLY A 96 -5.17 4.32 18.21
C GLY A 96 -4.43 5.25 17.21
N ILE A 97 -4.42 4.90 15.93
CA ILE A 97 -3.97 5.80 14.85
C ILE A 97 -5.19 6.51 14.27
N ASP A 98 -5.33 7.80 14.58
CA ASP A 98 -6.49 8.58 14.15
C ASP A 98 -6.36 9.05 12.70
N ILE A 99 -7.41 8.84 11.91
CA ILE A 99 -7.55 9.48 10.61
C ILE A 99 -7.98 10.93 10.82
N LYS A 100 -7.12 11.88 10.44
CA LYS A 100 -7.36 13.32 10.59
C LYS A 100 -7.22 14.03 9.26
N THR A 101 -8.02 15.07 9.06
CA THR A 101 -7.78 16.02 7.97
C THR A 101 -6.99 17.21 8.50
N LEU A 102 -5.78 17.40 8.00
CA LEU A 102 -4.85 18.44 8.44
C LEU A 102 -4.52 19.39 7.28
N PRO A 103 -4.34 20.70 7.53
CA PRO A 103 -3.70 21.57 6.53
C PRO A 103 -2.22 21.21 6.40
N CYS A 104 -1.66 21.32 5.20
CA CYS A 104 -0.24 21.17 4.95
C CYS A 104 0.22 22.19 3.91
N ARG A 105 1.51 22.54 3.91
CA ARG A 105 2.09 23.41 2.89
C ARG A 105 3.15 22.68 2.09
N ILE A 106 3.25 22.97 0.81
CA ILE A 106 4.38 22.53 -0.01
C ILE A 106 5.64 23.23 0.52
N LYS A 107 6.56 22.46 1.09
CA LYS A 107 7.86 22.95 1.54
C LYS A 107 8.85 23.03 0.38
N HIS A 108 8.88 22.01 -0.46
CA HIS A 108 9.80 21.89 -1.59
C HIS A 108 9.24 20.96 -2.66
N ILE A 109 9.57 21.22 -3.93
CA ILE A 109 9.28 20.35 -5.07
C ILE A 109 10.61 20.03 -5.78
N THR A 110 10.99 18.76 -5.81
CA THR A 110 12.15 18.26 -6.54
C THR A 110 11.69 17.65 -7.85
N ARG A 111 12.21 18.14 -8.98
CA ARG A 111 11.91 17.56 -10.30
C ARG A 111 12.99 16.55 -10.67
N PHE A 112 12.62 15.28 -10.75
CA PHE A 112 13.54 14.20 -11.16
C PHE A 112 13.52 14.02 -12.68
N SER A 113 12.35 14.18 -13.29
CA SER A 113 12.18 14.19 -14.75
C SER A 113 10.91 14.96 -15.14
N ASP A 114 10.55 14.96 -16.43
CA ASP A 114 9.28 15.53 -16.89
C ASP A 114 8.04 14.74 -16.41
N GLU A 115 8.25 13.49 -16.02
CA GLU A 115 7.21 12.54 -15.62
C GLU A 115 7.21 12.24 -14.12
N LEU A 116 8.14 12.80 -13.35
CA LEU A 116 8.31 12.45 -11.95
C LEU A 116 8.81 13.64 -11.10
N ILE A 117 8.12 13.86 -9.98
CA ILE A 117 8.51 14.80 -8.95
C ILE A 117 8.52 14.16 -7.56
N GLY A 118 9.35 14.71 -6.67
CA GLY A 118 9.26 14.53 -5.22
C GLY A 118 8.67 15.78 -4.58
N VAL A 119 7.71 15.63 -3.68
CA VAL A 119 7.08 16.74 -2.97
C VAL A 119 7.27 16.54 -1.48
N THR A 120 7.82 17.56 -0.81
CA THR A 120 7.93 17.60 0.64
C THR A 120 6.86 18.53 1.19
N LEU A 121 6.02 18.03 2.08
CA LEU A 121 4.95 18.77 2.74
C LEU A 121 5.32 19.04 4.19
N ARG A 122 5.17 20.29 4.62
CA ARG A 122 5.32 20.69 6.03
C ARG A 122 3.96 20.72 6.70
N LEU A 123 3.86 20.08 7.87
CA LEU A 123 2.68 20.15 8.73
C LEU A 123 2.75 21.37 9.68
N PRO A 124 1.62 21.80 10.28
CA PRO A 124 1.64 22.73 11.39
C PRO A 124 2.50 22.19 12.54
N PRO A 125 3.26 23.03 13.27
CA PRO A 125 4.12 22.57 14.36
C PRO A 125 3.38 21.83 15.49
N THR A 126 2.08 22.10 15.65
CA THR A 126 1.21 21.47 16.66
C THR A 126 0.52 20.21 16.16
N ALA A 127 0.73 19.84 14.89
CA ALA A 127 0.12 18.65 14.32
C ALA A 127 0.90 17.40 14.75
N HIS A 128 0.25 16.52 15.53
CA HIS A 128 0.75 15.18 15.81
C HIS A 128 0.16 14.21 14.79
N PHE A 129 0.95 13.88 13.77
CA PHE A 129 0.55 12.96 12.70
C PHE A 129 1.28 11.62 12.87
N LYS A 130 0.68 10.72 13.66
CA LYS A 130 1.17 9.36 13.83
C LYS A 130 0.71 8.50 12.65
N PHE A 131 1.62 7.71 12.09
CA PHE A 131 1.34 6.70 11.08
C PHE A 131 2.31 5.53 11.22
N LEU A 132 2.01 4.40 10.60
CA LEU A 132 2.98 3.32 10.40
C LEU A 132 3.63 3.45 9.03
N GLU A 133 4.94 3.22 8.98
CA GLU A 133 5.69 3.22 7.74
C GLU A 133 5.06 2.30 6.69
N GLY A 134 4.92 2.84 5.48
CA GLY A 134 4.23 2.19 4.36
C GLY A 134 2.78 2.66 4.13
N GLN A 135 2.17 3.36 5.10
CA GLN A 135 0.85 3.95 4.93
C GLN A 135 0.83 5.10 3.90
N TYR A 136 -0.39 5.46 3.46
CA TYR A 136 -0.61 6.53 2.50
C TYR A 136 -1.51 7.64 3.08
N ILE A 137 -1.54 8.77 2.39
CA ILE A 137 -2.44 9.89 2.68
C ILE A 137 -3.21 10.30 1.43
N ASP A 138 -4.39 10.86 1.62
CA ASP A 138 -5.08 11.55 0.54
C ASP A 138 -4.69 13.02 0.53
N ILE A 139 -4.21 13.54 -0.60
CA ILE A 139 -4.08 14.98 -0.82
C ILE A 139 -5.38 15.51 -1.41
N ILE A 140 -5.90 16.55 -0.79
CA ILE A 140 -7.06 17.33 -1.21
C ILE A 140 -6.52 18.66 -1.74
N GLY A 141 -6.48 18.75 -3.06
CA GLY A 141 -5.96 19.89 -3.80
C GLY A 141 -7.03 20.87 -4.23
N PRO A 142 -6.71 21.74 -5.21
CA PRO A 142 -7.68 22.66 -5.80
C PRO A 142 -8.95 21.94 -6.29
N ASN A 143 -10.10 22.63 -6.22
CA ASN A 143 -11.40 22.08 -6.58
C ASN A 143 -11.78 20.80 -5.82
N SER A 144 -11.24 20.61 -4.61
CA SER A 144 -11.47 19.44 -3.76
C SER A 144 -11.09 18.11 -4.42
N ILE A 145 -10.23 18.14 -5.45
CA ILE A 145 -9.72 16.92 -6.08
C ILE A 145 -8.92 16.15 -5.03
N ARG A 146 -9.28 14.88 -4.87
CA ARG A 146 -8.68 13.97 -3.91
C ARG A 146 -7.89 12.89 -4.62
N ARG A 147 -6.64 12.67 -4.24
CA ARG A 147 -5.82 11.54 -4.71
C ARG A 147 -4.93 11.01 -3.61
N SER A 148 -4.76 9.70 -3.59
CA SER A 148 -3.95 8.98 -2.60
C SER A 148 -2.48 8.94 -3.04
N TYR A 149 -1.57 9.15 -2.09
CA TYR A 149 -0.13 9.07 -2.28
C TYR A 149 0.50 8.38 -1.06
N SER A 150 1.28 7.33 -1.30
CA SER A 150 2.04 6.66 -0.25
C SER A 150 3.10 7.60 0.33
N VAL A 151 3.25 7.55 1.65
CA VAL A 151 4.26 8.35 2.35
C VAL A 151 5.61 7.66 2.21
N ALA A 152 6.64 8.44 1.84
CA ALA A 152 8.01 7.97 1.71
C ALA A 152 8.91 8.34 2.90
N SER A 153 8.49 9.28 3.75
CA SER A 153 9.17 9.61 5.00
C SER A 153 8.76 8.68 6.15
N THR A 154 9.45 8.78 7.29
CA THR A 154 9.11 8.06 8.53
C THR A 154 8.24 8.90 9.46
N ALA A 155 7.58 8.26 10.43
CA ALA A 155 6.71 8.95 11.39
C ALA A 155 7.45 9.90 12.35
N GLU A 156 8.77 9.74 12.47
CA GLU A 156 9.63 10.63 13.27
C GLU A 156 9.98 11.93 12.55
N GLN A 157 9.81 11.98 11.23
CA GLN A 157 10.10 13.18 10.44
C GLN A 157 8.92 14.16 10.51
N ASN A 158 9.24 15.45 10.71
CA ASN A 158 8.22 16.52 10.71
C ASN A 158 7.62 16.81 9.33
N ASP A 159 8.26 16.33 8.27
CA ASP A 159 7.84 16.54 6.89
C ASP A 159 7.33 15.24 6.26
N ILE A 160 6.28 15.35 5.45
CA ILE A 160 5.75 14.25 4.65
C ILE A 160 6.36 14.30 3.25
N VAL A 161 7.01 13.23 2.83
CA VAL A 161 7.60 13.11 1.48
C VAL A 161 6.73 12.22 0.61
N LEU A 162 6.41 12.70 -0.60
CA LEU A 162 5.61 12.00 -1.60
C LEU A 162 6.39 11.91 -2.92
N PHE A 163 6.26 10.78 -3.64
CA PHE A 163 6.74 10.65 -5.01
C PHE A 163 5.57 10.53 -5.98
N ILE A 164 5.55 11.41 -6.98
CA ILE A 164 4.37 11.64 -7.83
C ILE A 164 4.78 11.45 -9.28
N LYS A 165 4.15 10.45 -9.91
CA LYS A 165 4.27 10.22 -11.36
C LYS A 165 3.23 11.05 -12.10
N ARG A 166 3.60 11.59 -13.25
CA ARG A 166 2.70 12.28 -14.14
C ARG A 166 1.72 11.30 -14.78
N PHE A 167 0.47 11.72 -14.85
CA PHE A 167 -0.58 11.01 -15.58
C PHE A 167 -1.17 11.97 -16.60
N GLU A 168 -1.11 11.59 -17.86
CA GLU A 168 -1.72 12.34 -18.96
C GLU A 168 -3.21 12.56 -18.68
N ASN A 169 -3.69 13.79 -18.88
CA ASN A 169 -5.06 14.21 -18.57
C ASN A 169 -5.50 14.05 -17.10
N GLY A 170 -4.57 13.73 -16.19
CA GLY A 170 -4.85 13.60 -14.76
C GLY A 170 -5.06 14.97 -14.11
N LYS A 171 -6.25 15.24 -13.55
CA LYS A 171 -6.58 16.55 -12.94
C LYS A 171 -5.60 16.98 -11.84
N MET A 172 -5.31 16.08 -10.89
CA MET A 172 -4.32 16.33 -9.83
C MET A 172 -2.89 16.34 -10.38
N SER A 173 -2.60 15.53 -11.40
CA SER A 173 -1.29 15.56 -12.06
C SER A 173 -1.03 16.90 -12.75
N ASN A 174 -2.04 17.49 -13.39
CA ASN A 174 -1.93 18.83 -13.97
C ASN A 174 -1.62 19.89 -12.91
N TYR A 175 -2.25 19.82 -11.74
CA TYR A 175 -1.89 20.70 -10.62
C TYR A 175 -0.41 20.52 -10.25
N TRP A 176 0.03 19.29 -9.97
CA TRP A 176 1.39 19.02 -9.52
C TRP A 176 2.48 19.47 -10.49
N PHE A 177 2.29 19.25 -11.78
CA PHE A 177 3.34 19.47 -12.78
C PHE A 177 3.30 20.85 -13.42
N ASN A 178 2.14 21.54 -13.39
CA ASN A 178 1.97 22.81 -14.12
C ASN A 178 1.57 23.99 -13.24
N GLN A 179 1.12 23.78 -11.99
CA GLN A 179 0.54 24.84 -11.15
C GLN A 179 1.14 24.92 -9.75
N ALA A 180 1.51 23.77 -9.17
CA ALA A 180 1.98 23.69 -7.80
C ALA A 180 3.27 24.50 -7.60
N LYS A 181 3.31 25.27 -6.51
CA LYS A 181 4.47 26.05 -6.09
C LYS A 181 4.72 25.90 -4.60
N GLU A 182 5.95 26.19 -4.19
CA GLU A 182 6.28 26.25 -2.76
C GLU A 182 5.35 27.21 -2.02
N ASN A 183 5.05 26.85 -0.77
CA ASN A 183 4.08 27.48 0.14
C ASN A 183 2.60 27.35 -0.23
N ASP A 184 2.23 26.66 -1.32
CA ASP A 184 0.81 26.36 -1.57
C ASP A 184 0.20 25.60 -0.39
N LEU A 185 -1.00 26.04 0.00
CA LEU A 185 -1.77 25.45 1.09
C LEU A 185 -2.69 24.35 0.52
N LEU A 186 -2.53 23.15 1.04
CA LEU A 186 -3.33 21.98 0.71
C LEU A 186 -3.95 21.42 1.99
N ARG A 187 -4.84 20.44 1.83
CA ARG A 187 -5.26 19.59 2.94
C ARG A 187 -4.84 18.16 2.66
N MET A 188 -4.49 17.43 3.71
CA MET A 188 -4.27 16.00 3.64
C MET A 188 -5.21 15.28 4.60
N GLU A 189 -5.66 14.09 4.25
CA GLU A 189 -6.43 13.22 5.12
C GLU A 189 -5.73 11.86 5.26
N GLY A 190 -5.47 11.45 6.50
CA GLY A 190 -4.85 10.17 6.79
C GLY A 190 -4.40 10.04 8.24
N PRO A 191 -3.53 9.06 8.53
CA PRO A 191 -3.01 8.08 7.58
C PRO A 191 -4.08 7.05 7.16
N LYS A 192 -3.84 6.34 6.06
CA LYS A 192 -4.73 5.29 5.52
C LYS A 192 -3.91 4.10 5.02
N GLY A 193 -4.60 2.99 4.84
CA GLY A 193 -4.02 1.77 4.26
C GLY A 193 -3.42 0.83 5.31
N THR A 194 -3.26 -0.42 4.88
CA THR A 194 -2.76 -1.53 5.72
C THR A 194 -1.45 -2.12 5.21
N PHE A 195 -0.75 -1.43 4.31
CA PHE A 195 0.56 -1.82 3.83
C PHE A 195 1.63 -1.29 4.78
N PHE A 196 1.96 -2.09 5.78
CA PHE A 196 3.00 -1.82 6.77
C PHE A 196 3.68 -3.14 7.12
N LEU A 197 4.89 -3.08 7.66
CA LEU A 197 5.65 -4.27 8.01
C LEU A 197 4.98 -5.02 9.18
N ARG A 198 4.58 -6.28 8.97
CA ARG A 198 3.94 -7.11 10.03
C ARG A 198 4.94 -7.67 11.03
N ASP A 199 6.05 -8.17 10.54
CA ASP A 199 7.09 -8.81 11.33
C ASP A 199 8.44 -8.58 10.64
N SER A 200 9.35 -7.95 11.36
CA SER A 200 10.68 -7.58 10.89
C SER A 200 11.73 -8.67 11.11
N LYS A 201 11.35 -9.81 11.72
CA LYS A 201 12.24 -10.94 12.00
C LYS A 201 12.29 -12.00 10.89
N GLN A 202 11.51 -11.80 9.83
CA GLN A 202 11.44 -12.69 8.68
C GLN A 202 12.40 -12.25 7.58
N ASP A 203 12.64 -13.12 6.61
CA ASP A 203 13.34 -12.76 5.38
C ASP A 203 12.43 -11.82 4.59
N LEU A 204 12.90 -10.63 4.22
CA LEU A 204 12.05 -9.61 3.59
C LEU A 204 12.34 -9.49 2.10
N VAL A 205 11.30 -9.65 1.29
CA VAL A 205 11.36 -9.47 -0.17
C VAL A 205 10.42 -8.34 -0.58
N PHE A 206 11.00 -7.20 -0.98
CA PHE A 206 10.26 -6.04 -1.44
C PHE A 206 10.22 -6.00 -2.97
N LEU A 207 9.02 -5.81 -3.53
CA LEU A 207 8.79 -5.62 -4.96
C LEU A 207 8.19 -4.22 -5.17
N ALA A 208 8.86 -3.39 -5.97
CA ALA A 208 8.37 -2.06 -6.31
C ALA A 208 8.34 -1.85 -7.81
N THR A 209 7.34 -1.13 -8.32
CA THR A 209 7.41 -0.54 -9.68
C THR A 209 7.17 0.96 -9.65
N GLY A 210 8.00 1.74 -10.34
CA GLY A 210 7.83 3.20 -10.41
C GLY A 210 7.82 3.83 -9.01
N THR A 211 6.85 4.71 -8.76
CA THR A 211 6.64 5.37 -7.46
C THR A 211 6.13 4.43 -6.36
N GLY A 212 5.83 3.16 -6.67
CA GLY A 212 5.55 2.13 -5.66
C GLY A 212 6.73 1.85 -4.72
N ILE A 213 7.90 2.43 -4.98
CA ILE A 213 9.03 2.43 -4.06
C ILE A 213 8.79 3.29 -2.81
N ALA A 214 7.89 4.28 -2.87
CA ALA A 214 7.62 5.23 -1.79
C ALA A 214 7.34 4.57 -0.42
N PRO A 215 6.34 3.68 -0.26
CA PRO A 215 6.07 3.07 1.03
C PRO A 215 7.20 2.14 1.49
N ILE A 216 7.98 1.58 0.57
CA ILE A 216 9.12 0.72 0.90
C ILE A 216 10.29 1.55 1.43
N ILE A 217 10.52 2.75 0.87
CA ILE A 217 11.49 3.71 1.42
C ILE A 217 11.12 4.08 2.85
N SER A 218 9.82 4.31 3.11
CA SER A 218 9.31 4.60 4.45
C SER A 218 9.63 3.45 5.41
N ILE A 219 9.28 2.20 5.03
CA ILE A 219 9.55 1.01 5.86
C ILE A 219 11.04 0.82 6.13
N LEU A 220 11.88 0.83 5.09
CA LEU A 220 13.33 0.62 5.24
C LEU A 220 13.99 1.75 6.04
N SER A 221 13.56 3.00 5.86
CA SER A 221 14.07 4.12 6.64
C SER A 221 13.62 4.05 8.11
N GLY A 222 12.40 3.57 8.38
CA GLY A 222 11.92 3.32 9.74
C GLY A 222 12.78 2.29 10.45
N LEU A 223 13.01 1.13 9.81
CA LEU A 223 13.90 0.09 10.32
C LEU A 223 15.36 0.59 10.52
N ASP A 224 15.89 1.38 9.60
CA ASP A 224 17.25 1.92 9.71
C ASP A 224 17.39 2.99 10.79
N ASN A 225 16.31 3.67 11.16
CA ASN A 225 16.33 4.67 12.23
C ASN A 225 16.01 4.08 13.61
N ASP A 226 15.23 3.00 13.68
CA ASP A 226 14.83 2.34 14.93
C ASP A 226 16.06 1.86 15.75
N PRO A 227 16.35 2.44 16.93
CA PRO A 227 17.52 2.09 17.73
C PRO A 227 17.50 0.66 18.26
N ASP A 228 16.32 0.05 18.39
CA ASP A 228 16.14 -1.30 18.94
C ASP A 228 16.08 -2.37 17.83
N PHE A 229 15.98 -1.94 16.56
CA PHE A 229 15.95 -2.87 15.44
C PHE A 229 17.33 -3.49 15.17
N VAL A 230 17.36 -4.83 15.17
CA VAL A 230 18.50 -5.63 14.73
C VAL A 230 18.06 -6.50 13.57
N GLN A 231 18.68 -6.29 12.42
CA GLN A 231 18.42 -7.10 11.24
C GLN A 231 18.79 -8.57 11.51
N SER A 232 17.80 -9.46 11.42
CA SER A 232 17.95 -10.89 11.71
C SER A 232 17.87 -11.79 10.47
N GLY A 233 17.32 -11.29 9.37
CA GLY A 233 17.23 -11.97 8.08
C GLY A 233 17.67 -11.09 6.91
N PRO A 234 17.85 -11.69 5.71
CA PRO A 234 18.11 -10.95 4.49
C PRO A 234 16.96 -10.01 4.15
N ILE A 235 17.31 -8.84 3.61
CA ILE A 235 16.36 -7.88 3.04
C ILE A 235 16.75 -7.69 1.57
N SER A 236 15.84 -8.03 0.67
CA SER A 236 16.03 -7.84 -0.78
C SER A 236 14.97 -6.90 -1.33
N LEU A 237 15.40 -5.94 -2.14
CA LEU A 237 14.52 -5.00 -2.83
C LEU A 237 14.68 -5.17 -4.34
N TYR A 238 13.59 -5.44 -5.04
CA TYR A 238 13.52 -5.47 -6.49
C TYR A 238 12.72 -4.26 -6.97
N TRP A 239 13.40 -3.27 -7.53
CA TRP A 239 12.77 -2.05 -8.03
C TRP A 239 12.75 -2.03 -9.55
N GLY A 240 11.54 -2.04 -10.10
CA GLY A 240 11.27 -2.16 -11.53
C GLY A 240 10.85 -0.85 -12.17
N ASN A 241 11.50 -0.49 -13.28
CA ASN A 241 11.14 0.67 -14.09
C ASN A 241 11.16 0.36 -15.59
N ARG A 242 10.70 1.30 -16.42
CA ARG A 242 10.77 1.19 -17.89
C ARG A 242 12.04 1.82 -18.43
N PHE A 243 12.55 2.85 -17.76
CA PHE A 243 13.72 3.61 -18.21
C PHE A 243 14.71 3.83 -17.06
N PRO A 244 16.04 3.86 -17.33
CA PRO A 244 17.07 4.07 -16.31
C PRO A 244 16.86 5.33 -15.46
N GLU A 245 16.43 6.43 -16.06
CA GLU A 245 16.21 7.72 -15.41
C GLU A 245 15.06 7.72 -14.38
N GLU A 246 14.21 6.68 -14.38
CA GLU A 246 13.17 6.51 -13.36
C GLU A 246 13.73 5.93 -12.04
N PHE A 247 15.03 5.59 -11.96
CA PHE A 247 15.71 5.20 -10.72
C PHE A 247 16.21 6.43 -9.94
N PHE A 248 15.26 7.25 -9.48
CA PHE A 248 15.52 8.55 -8.85
C PHE A 248 16.00 8.50 -7.39
N TRP A 249 15.78 7.39 -6.69
CA TRP A 249 16.08 7.26 -5.27
C TRP A 249 17.43 6.60 -5.06
N THR A 250 18.31 7.33 -4.36
CA THR A 250 19.60 6.83 -3.86
C THR A 250 19.43 6.36 -2.42
N HIS A 251 19.90 5.16 -2.11
CA HIS A 251 19.83 4.57 -0.78
C HIS A 251 21.17 4.68 -0.05
N SER A 252 21.13 4.95 1.24
CA SER A 252 22.31 4.96 2.12
C SER A 252 21.86 4.61 3.55
N PHE A 253 21.84 3.31 3.85
CA PHE A 253 21.44 2.80 5.15
C PHE A 253 22.62 2.76 6.11
N LYS A 254 22.38 3.10 7.38
CA LYS A 254 23.41 3.11 8.44
C LYS A 254 23.61 1.75 9.08
N LYS A 255 22.50 1.02 9.29
CA LYS A 255 22.43 -0.26 10.00
C LYS A 255 21.95 -1.39 9.09
N LEU A 256 21.12 -1.09 8.10
CA LEU A 256 20.57 -2.12 7.22
C LEU A 256 21.54 -2.56 6.12
N GLN A 257 21.56 -3.86 5.88
CA GLN A 257 22.14 -4.47 4.69
C GLN A 257 20.99 -4.90 3.77
N VAL A 258 20.77 -4.13 2.71
CA VAL A 258 19.70 -4.35 1.74
C VAL A 258 20.29 -4.72 0.38
N ASN A 259 19.91 -5.88 -0.14
CA ASN A 259 20.26 -6.28 -1.50
C ASN A 259 19.33 -5.59 -2.51
N VAL A 260 19.76 -4.46 -3.07
CA VAL A 260 18.98 -3.67 -4.02
C VAL A 260 19.23 -4.14 -5.46
N ASN A 261 18.17 -4.59 -6.11
CA ASN A 261 18.14 -5.12 -7.46
C ASN A 261 17.33 -4.17 -8.36
N TYR A 262 18.01 -3.46 -9.25
CA TYR A 262 17.37 -2.63 -10.26
C TYR A 262 16.96 -3.49 -11.46
N VAL A 263 15.70 -3.35 -11.89
CA VAL A 263 15.13 -4.17 -12.96
C VAL A 263 14.51 -3.28 -14.04
N LEU A 264 14.96 -3.42 -15.29
CA LEU A 264 14.33 -2.76 -16.43
C LEU A 264 13.41 -3.70 -17.19
N SER A 265 12.15 -3.30 -17.34
CA SER A 265 11.17 -4.02 -18.15
C SER A 265 11.37 -3.85 -19.66
N ARG A 266 12.15 -2.84 -20.08
CA ARG A 266 12.54 -2.61 -21.47
C ARG A 266 14.04 -2.77 -21.59
N LYS A 267 14.48 -3.38 -22.69
CA LYS A 267 15.91 -3.47 -22.99
C LYS A 267 16.46 -2.05 -23.19
N ALA A 268 17.57 -1.76 -22.52
CA ALA A 268 18.36 -0.55 -22.71
C ALA A 268 19.81 -0.96 -23.02
N ASP A 269 20.46 -0.19 -23.88
CA ASP A 269 21.87 -0.43 -24.20
C ASP A 269 22.74 -0.19 -22.96
N ASN A 270 23.73 -1.06 -22.75
CA ASN A 270 24.68 -0.98 -21.64
C ASN A 270 24.06 -0.98 -20.23
N TRP A 271 22.87 -1.57 -20.04
CA TRP A 271 22.27 -1.73 -18.71
C TRP A 271 23.01 -2.82 -17.90
N PRO A 272 23.66 -2.47 -16.77
CA PRO A 272 24.51 -3.41 -16.03
C PRO A 272 23.72 -4.26 -15.02
N HIS A 273 22.41 -4.05 -14.89
CA HIS A 273 21.56 -4.77 -13.94
C HIS A 273 20.55 -5.69 -14.65
N HIS A 274 19.51 -6.10 -13.93
CA HIS A 274 18.54 -7.09 -14.42
C HIS A 274 17.60 -6.52 -15.48
N THR A 275 17.23 -7.35 -16.45
CA THR A 275 16.18 -7.04 -17.44
C THR A 275 15.04 -8.03 -17.30
N GLY A 276 13.79 -7.56 -17.37
CA GLY A 276 12.59 -8.38 -17.20
C GLY A 276 11.60 -7.74 -16.22
N TYR A 277 10.82 -8.57 -15.52
CA TYR A 277 9.91 -8.11 -14.47
C TYR A 277 10.43 -8.44 -13.08
N VAL A 278 10.11 -7.59 -12.10
CA VAL A 278 10.65 -7.71 -10.73
C VAL A 278 10.34 -9.06 -10.09
N GLN A 279 9.14 -9.60 -10.31
CA GLN A 279 8.74 -10.90 -9.77
C GLN A 279 9.54 -12.06 -10.40
N ASP A 280 9.92 -11.96 -11.68
CA ASP A 280 10.72 -12.99 -12.35
C ASP A 280 12.15 -12.99 -11.79
N VAL A 281 12.75 -11.80 -11.66
CA VAL A 281 14.10 -11.64 -11.11
C VAL A 281 14.16 -12.07 -9.65
N ALA A 282 13.12 -11.75 -8.86
CA ALA A 282 13.03 -12.17 -7.47
C ALA A 282 12.90 -13.69 -7.35
N LEU A 283 12.04 -14.34 -8.13
CA LEU A 283 11.86 -15.80 -8.09
C LEU A 283 13.06 -16.58 -8.63
N ALA A 284 13.90 -15.97 -9.46
CA ALA A 284 15.16 -16.55 -9.91
C ALA A 284 16.28 -16.45 -8.86
N SER A 285 16.09 -15.67 -7.78
CA SER A 285 17.03 -15.54 -6.68
C SER A 285 16.78 -16.60 -5.60
N ASP A 286 17.79 -16.89 -4.78
CA ASP A 286 17.72 -17.91 -3.72
C ASP A 286 17.00 -17.38 -2.46
N HIS A 287 15.67 -17.24 -2.54
CA HIS A 287 14.83 -16.88 -1.40
C HIS A 287 14.17 -18.11 -0.77
N ASN A 288 14.20 -18.18 0.56
CA ASN A 288 13.47 -19.20 1.29
C ASN A 288 12.01 -18.80 1.49
N MET A 289 11.11 -19.23 0.60
CA MET A 289 9.68 -18.87 0.64
C MET A 289 8.98 -19.24 1.95
N ALA A 290 9.44 -20.29 2.64
CA ALA A 290 8.87 -20.70 3.92
C ALA A 290 9.22 -19.74 5.07
N LYS A 291 10.28 -18.94 4.93
CA LYS A 291 10.73 -17.93 5.89
C LYS A 291 10.48 -16.49 5.45
N SER A 292 10.09 -16.31 4.20
CA SER A 292 9.98 -15.00 3.58
C SER A 292 8.60 -14.37 3.80
N ALA A 293 8.59 -13.04 3.90
CA ALA A 293 7.43 -12.21 3.69
C ALA A 293 7.67 -11.30 2.49
N VAL A 294 6.70 -11.28 1.57
CA VAL A 294 6.75 -10.46 0.36
C VAL A 294 5.88 -9.22 0.53
N TYR A 295 6.45 -8.06 0.21
CA TYR A 295 5.78 -6.77 0.24
C TYR A 295 5.85 -6.13 -1.16
N ALA A 296 4.72 -6.07 -1.86
CA ALA A 296 4.65 -5.61 -3.25
C ALA A 296 3.85 -4.32 -3.41
N CYS A 297 4.44 -3.26 -3.97
CA CYS A 297 3.75 -1.99 -4.22
C CYS A 297 3.96 -1.46 -5.63
N GLY A 298 2.90 -0.93 -6.24
CA GLY A 298 2.94 -0.29 -7.54
C GLY A 298 1.82 -0.77 -8.47
N SER A 299 2.16 -1.17 -9.69
CA SER A 299 1.17 -1.58 -10.69
C SER A 299 0.36 -2.79 -10.23
N ASN A 300 -0.98 -2.72 -10.36
CA ASN A 300 -1.85 -3.86 -10.05
C ASN A 300 -1.50 -5.09 -10.89
N ILE A 301 -1.08 -4.92 -12.15
CA ILE A 301 -0.67 -6.04 -13.02
C ILE A 301 0.55 -6.75 -12.44
N MET A 302 1.55 -6.00 -11.98
CA MET A 302 2.74 -6.56 -11.33
C MET A 302 2.34 -7.31 -10.06
N ILE A 303 1.51 -6.71 -9.22
CA ILE A 303 1.08 -7.28 -7.94
C ILE A 303 0.32 -8.60 -8.14
N GLN A 304 -0.64 -8.65 -9.06
CA GLN A 304 -1.40 -9.88 -9.33
C GLN A 304 -0.48 -10.98 -9.86
N SER A 305 0.38 -10.66 -10.85
CA SER A 305 1.35 -11.62 -11.39
C SER A 305 2.35 -12.10 -10.34
N ALA A 306 2.81 -11.21 -9.45
CA ALA A 306 3.71 -11.57 -8.36
C ALA A 306 2.99 -12.51 -7.38
N LYS A 307 1.80 -12.13 -6.91
CA LYS A 307 1.03 -12.94 -5.95
C LYS A 307 0.85 -14.38 -6.47
N GLU A 308 0.33 -14.55 -7.67
CA GLU A 308 0.13 -15.87 -8.28
C GLU A 308 1.42 -16.72 -8.28
N ARG A 309 2.53 -16.14 -8.75
CA ARG A 309 3.79 -16.88 -8.93
C ARG A 309 4.50 -17.18 -7.61
N PHE A 310 4.46 -16.26 -6.65
CA PHE A 310 5.05 -16.49 -5.34
C PHE A 310 4.27 -17.57 -4.56
N LEU A 311 2.95 -17.58 -4.63
CA LEU A 311 2.13 -18.65 -4.04
C LEU A 311 2.42 -20.00 -4.71
N ALA A 312 2.51 -20.03 -6.05
CA ALA A 312 2.89 -21.24 -6.79
C ALA A 312 4.30 -21.75 -6.44
N SER A 313 5.18 -20.85 -5.96
CA SER A 313 6.54 -21.17 -5.51
C SER A 313 6.63 -21.53 -4.01
N GLY A 314 5.48 -21.63 -3.31
CA GLY A 314 5.41 -22.09 -1.93
C GLY A 314 5.35 -20.99 -0.86
N LEU A 315 5.21 -19.72 -1.23
CA LEU A 315 4.92 -18.66 -0.26
C LEU A 315 3.50 -18.87 0.31
N ALA A 316 3.33 -18.73 1.63
CA ALA A 316 2.00 -18.79 2.24
C ALA A 316 1.13 -17.56 1.85
N GLU A 317 -0.18 -17.75 1.70
CA GLU A 317 -1.09 -16.67 1.27
C GLU A 317 -1.06 -15.46 2.22
N ASN A 318 -0.95 -15.70 3.52
CA ASN A 318 -0.83 -14.67 4.55
C ASN A 318 0.60 -14.10 4.72
N LYS A 319 1.50 -14.36 3.76
CA LYS A 319 2.86 -13.81 3.71
C LYS A 319 3.09 -12.93 2.48
N PHE A 320 2.04 -12.64 1.71
CA PHE A 320 2.09 -11.73 0.57
C PHE A 320 1.25 -10.48 0.84
N TYR A 321 1.91 -9.37 1.14
CA TYR A 321 1.29 -8.07 1.41
C TYR A 321 1.44 -7.16 0.21
N SER A 322 0.41 -6.35 -0.09
CA SER A 322 0.49 -5.46 -1.25
C SER A 322 -0.29 -4.16 -1.13
N ASP A 323 0.17 -3.16 -1.89
CA ASP A 323 -0.54 -1.90 -2.10
C ASP A 323 -0.56 -1.55 -3.59
N ALA A 324 -1.76 -1.56 -4.19
CA ALA A 324 -1.94 -1.41 -5.62
C ALA A 324 -2.34 0.02 -5.98
N PHE A 325 -1.56 0.64 -6.88
CA PHE A 325 -1.86 1.96 -7.42
C PHE A 325 -2.86 1.80 -8.56
N VAL A 326 -4.14 1.89 -8.22
CA VAL A 326 -5.24 1.82 -9.18
C VAL A 326 -5.70 3.21 -9.58
N GLN A 327 -6.15 3.33 -10.83
CA GLN A 327 -6.70 4.59 -11.33
C GLN A 327 -8.01 4.89 -10.60
N SER A 328 -8.15 6.11 -10.11
CA SER A 328 -9.40 6.68 -9.59
C SER A 328 -9.98 7.62 -10.65
N TYR A 329 -11.25 7.38 -11.01
CA TYR A 329 -11.99 8.18 -11.98
C TYR A 329 -12.52 9.47 -11.35
#